data_AF-A0A2E7EJL4-F1
#
_entry.id   AF-A0A2E7EJL4-F1
#
_cell.length_a   1.000
_cell.length_b   1.000
_cell.length_c   1.000
_cell.angle_alpha   90.00
_cell.angle_beta   90.00
_cell.angle_gamma   90.00
#
_symmetry.space_group_name_H-M   'P 1'
#
loop_
_entity.id
_entity.type
_entity.pdbx_description
1 polymer ?
#
loop_
_entity_poly.entity_id
_entity_poly.type
_entity_poly.pdbx_seq_one_letter_code
_entity_poly.pdbx_strand_id
1 'polypeptide(L)' 'MENSAPIVIRMQTDLLNVWMLFLEDCPHTNFSLVRYAIDRVSPPEVMDVRYTVNHPYGLLIDWSAVTPKISTVYECRWTE' A
#
# COMPACT_ATOMS: atom_id res chain seq x y z
N MET A 1 -10.76 -13.31 -2.22
CA MET A 1 -9.59 -12.68 -1.58
C MET A 1 -9.99 -11.28 -1.17
N GLU A 2 -9.45 -10.75 -0.06
CA GLU A 2 -9.62 -9.32 0.22
C GLU A 2 -8.92 -8.52 -0.89
N ASN A 3 -9.64 -7.58 -1.50
CA ASN A 3 -9.15 -6.81 -2.64
C ASN A 3 -8.20 -5.66 -2.24
N SER A 4 -7.73 -5.67 -0.99
CA SER A 4 -6.83 -4.66 -0.46
C SER A 4 -5.98 -5.15 0.70
N ALA A 5 -4.93 -4.40 1.01
CA ALA A 5 -4.02 -4.63 2.14
C ALA A 5 -3.82 -3.31 2.94
N PRO A 6 -4.57 -3.09 4.04
CA PRO A 6 -4.46 -1.89 4.85
C PRO A 6 -3.42 -2.01 5.97
N ILE A 7 -2.63 -0.95 6.16
CA ILE A 7 -1.65 -0.79 7.25
C ILE A 7 -1.98 0.49 8.02
N VAL A 8 -2.14 0.35 9.34
CA VAL A 8 -2.48 1.47 10.22
C VAL A 8 -1.23 1.97 10.94
N ILE A 9 -0.94 3.26 10.80
CA ILE A 9 0.16 3.90 11.54
C ILE A 9 -0.32 4.30 12.93
N ARG A 10 0.20 3.64 13.96
CA ARG A 10 -0.14 3.90 15.37
C ARG A 10 0.97 4.61 16.15
N MET A 11 2.15 4.78 15.55
CA MET A 11 3.31 5.40 16.17
C MET A 11 4.03 6.31 15.19
N GLN A 12 4.74 7.31 15.72
CA GLN A 12 5.60 8.16 14.91
C GLN A 12 6.72 7.32 14.30
N THR A 13 6.95 7.47 12.99
CA THR A 13 8.10 6.90 12.29
C THR A 13 8.51 7.82 11.15
N ASP A 14 9.76 7.75 10.75
CA ASP A 14 10.31 8.53 9.63
C ASP A 14 10.10 7.81 8.29
N LEU A 15 9.92 6.49 8.32
CA LEU A 15 9.74 5.66 7.13
C LEU A 15 8.81 4.48 7.43
N LEU A 16 7.87 4.25 6.50
CA LEU A 16 7.21 2.96 6.33
C LEU A 16 7.62 2.42 4.96
N ASN A 17 8.10 1.17 4.95
CA ASN A 17 8.47 0.44 3.74
C ASN A 17 7.83 -0.96 3.82
N VAL A 18 7.18 -1.39 2.75
CA VAL A 18 6.26 -2.53 2.77
C VAL A 18 6.44 -3.39 1.53
N TRP A 19 6.82 -4.64 1.76
CA TRP A 19 7.04 -5.65 0.73
C TRP A 19 5.92 -6.70 0.82
N MET A 20 5.19 -6.91 -0.27
CA MET A 20 4.11 -7.89 -0.34
C MET A 20 4.44 -8.95 -1.38
N LEU A 21 4.53 -10.20 -0.91
CA LEU A 21 4.79 -11.38 -1.74
C LEU A 21 3.47 -12.09 -2.05
N PHE A 22 3.23 -12.37 -3.33
CA PHE A 22 2.10 -13.15 -3.82
C PHE A 22 2.51 -14.56 -4.18
N LEU A 23 1.55 -15.48 -4.11
CA LEU A 23 1.72 -16.83 -4.68
C LEU A 23 1.64 -16.75 -6.21
N GLU A 24 2.29 -17.70 -6.89
CA GLU A 24 2.41 -17.75 -8.35
C GLU A 24 1.06 -17.68 -9.09
N ASP A 25 0.00 -18.20 -8.48
CA ASP A 25 -1.31 -18.33 -9.10
C ASP A 25 -2.19 -17.07 -8.97
N CYS A 26 -1.76 -16.05 -8.22
CA CYS A 26 -2.53 -14.83 -7.99
C CYS A 26 -1.66 -13.56 -7.94
N PRO A 27 -0.98 -13.21 -9.05
CA PRO A 27 -0.21 -11.98 -9.10
C PRO A 27 -1.14 -10.76 -9.22
N HIS A 28 -1.26 -9.99 -8.13
CA HIS A 28 -1.83 -8.65 -8.23
C HIS A 28 -0.76 -7.72 -8.80
N THR A 29 -0.86 -7.39 -10.09
CA THR A 29 0.14 -6.57 -10.80
C THR A 29 -0.25 -5.11 -10.91
N ASN A 30 -1.55 -4.82 -10.89
CA ASN A 30 -2.09 -3.48 -10.92
C ASN A 30 -2.65 -3.11 -9.55
N PHE A 31 -2.16 -2.02 -8.99
CA PHE A 31 -2.62 -1.53 -7.69
C PHE A 31 -2.54 -0.02 -7.62
N SER A 32 -3.34 0.56 -6.73
CA SER A 32 -3.22 1.94 -6.29
C SER A 32 -2.92 1.97 -4.80
N LEU A 33 -1.89 2.71 -4.40
CA LEU A 33 -1.66 3.04 -3.00
C LEU A 33 -2.52 4.25 -2.64
N VAL A 34 -3.36 4.11 -1.62
CA VAL A 34 -4.17 5.22 -1.09
C VAL A 34 -3.86 5.47 0.39
N ARG A 35 -4.14 6.68 0.85
CA ARG A 35 -4.11 7.02 2.28
C ARG A 35 -5.42 7.68 2.72
N TYR A 36 -5.80 7.46 3.97
CA TYR A 36 -6.95 8.12 4.61
C TYR A 36 -6.84 8.09 6.13
N ALA A 37 -7.51 9.02 6.81
CA ALA A 37 -7.59 9.02 8.26
C ALA A 37 -8.36 7.78 8.77
N ILE A 38 -7.97 7.24 9.93
CA ILE A 38 -8.57 6.04 10.50
C ILE A 38 -10.08 6.17 10.76
N ASP A 39 -10.55 7.40 11.00
CA ASP A 39 -11.96 7.75 11.19
C ASP A 39 -12.78 7.77 9.89
N ARG A 40 -12.10 7.70 8.73
CA ARG A 40 -12.68 7.69 7.39
C ARG A 40 -13.57 8.90 7.07
N VAL A 41 -13.36 10.03 7.76
CA VAL A 41 -14.17 11.24 7.56
C VAL A 41 -13.96 11.82 6.16
N SER A 42 -12.75 11.69 5.62
CA SER A 42 -12.41 12.15 4.27
C SER A 42 -12.22 10.97 3.30
N PRO A 43 -12.49 11.17 2.01
CA PRO A 43 -12.26 10.13 1.01
C PRO A 43 -10.76 9.79 0.91
N PRO A 44 -10.42 8.55 0.52
CA PRO A 44 -9.04 8.15 0.26
C PRO A 44 -8.35 9.00 -0.80
N GLU A 45 -7.11 9.40 -0.51
CA GLU A 45 -6.23 10.12 -1.41
C GLU A 45 -5.28 9.14 -2.09
N VAL A 46 -5.21 9.15 -3.42
CA VAL A 46 -4.25 8.34 -4.19
C VAL A 46 -2.84 8.91 -4.03
N MET A 47 -1.88 8.06 -3.71
CA MET A 47 -0.48 8.43 -3.52
C MET A 47 0.33 8.27 -4.81
N ASP A 48 1.27 9.18 -5.06
CA ASP A 48 2.21 9.12 -6.18
C ASP A 48 3.21 7.97 -5.95
N VAL A 49 3.15 6.93 -6.80
CA VAL A 49 3.90 5.67 -6.60
C VAL A 49 5.22 5.75 -7.36
N ARG A 50 6.27 6.27 -6.73
CA ARG A 50 7.59 6.46 -7.38
C ARG A 50 8.55 5.27 -7.27
N TYR A 51 8.14 4.15 -6.65
CA TYR A 51 9.04 3.03 -6.35
C TYR A 51 8.41 1.66 -6.60
N THR A 52 7.67 1.47 -7.69
CA THR A 52 7.24 0.13 -8.10
C THR A 52 8.39 -0.61 -8.76
N VAL A 53 8.80 -1.75 -8.18
CA VAL A 53 9.75 -2.68 -8.81
C VAL A 53 8.97 -3.90 -9.29
N ASN A 54 8.81 -4.03 -10.61
CA ASN A 54 8.29 -5.26 -11.21
C ASN A 54 9.42 -6.29 -11.26
N HIS A 55 9.48 -7.18 -10.27
CA HIS A 55 10.48 -8.26 -10.24
C HIS A 55 10.13 -9.31 -11.31
N PRO A 56 11.10 -9.93 -12.02
CA PRO A 56 10.87 -10.84 -13.15
C PRO A 56 9.99 -12.08 -12.90
N TYR A 57 9.59 -12.34 -11.65
CA TYR A 57 8.63 -13.40 -11.29
C TYR A 57 7.21 -12.87 -11.03
N GLY A 58 6.95 -11.57 -11.10
CA GLY A 58 5.60 -10.99 -10.98
C GLY A 58 4.95 -11.08 -9.60
N LEU A 59 5.68 -11.56 -8.59
CA LEU A 59 5.13 -11.91 -7.26
C LEU A 59 5.33 -10.84 -6.19
N LEU A 60 5.92 -9.68 -6.50
CA LEU A 60 6.33 -8.71 -5.49
C LEU A 60 5.81 -7.32 -5.81
N ILE A 61 5.14 -6.72 -4.84
CA ILE A 61 4.88 -5.28 -4.78
C ILE A 61 5.67 -4.70 -3.61
N ASP A 62 6.33 -3.57 -3.84
CA ASP A 62 6.90 -2.71 -2.79
C ASP A 62 6.30 -1.30 -2.90
N TRP A 63 6.13 -0.67 -1.74
CA TRP A 63 5.83 0.75 -1.63
C TRP A 63 6.39 1.32 -0.33
N SER A 64 6.64 2.63 -0.35
CA SER A 64 7.16 3.36 0.79
C SER A 64 6.39 4.65 1.03
N ALA A 65 6.25 5.03 2.30
CA ALA A 65 5.75 6.33 2.72
C ALA A 65 6.80 6.99 3.63
N VAL A 66 7.27 8.17 3.21
CA VAL A 66 8.19 8.99 4.00
C VAL A 66 7.40 9.82 5.00
N THR A 67 7.85 9.85 6.26
CA THR A 67 7.20 10.55 7.39
C THR A 67 5.70 10.28 7.46
N PRO A 68 5.28 9.00 7.54
CA PRO A 68 3.86 8.67 7.50
C PRO A 68 3.12 9.24 8.72
N LYS A 69 1.87 9.63 8.49
CA LYS A 69 1.06 10.31 9.51
C LYS A 69 0.47 9.30 10.50
N ILE A 70 0.56 9.60 11.80
CA ILE A 70 -0.15 8.85 12.84
C ILE A 70 -1.65 8.89 12.58
N SER A 71 -2.36 7.83 12.96
CA SER A 71 -3.81 7.69 12.78
C SER A 71 -4.25 7.73 11.31
N THR A 72 -3.32 7.42 10.40
CA THR A 72 -3.58 7.29 8.96
C THR A 72 -3.45 5.82 8.57
N VAL A 73 -4.35 5.40 7.69
CA VAL A 73 -4.31 4.10 7.02
C VAL A 73 -3.64 4.31 5.66
N TYR A 74 -2.69 3.44 5.35
CA TYR A 74 -2.09 3.30 4.03
C TYR A 74 -2.58 1.96 3.48
N GLU A 75 -3.25 1.98 2.34
CA GLU A 75 -3.94 0.81 1.81
C GLU A 75 -3.56 0.61 0.35
N CYS A 76 -3.03 -0.58 0.03
CA CYS A 76 -2.95 -1.01 -1.36
C CYS A 76 -4.30 -1.58 -1.79
N ARG A 77 -4.84 -1.08 -2.89
CA ARG A 77 -6.06 -1.59 -3.52
C ARG A 77 -5.72 -2.20 -4.86
N TRP A 78 -6.05 -3.48 -5.05
CA TRP A 78 -5.86 -4.14 -6.34
C TRP A 78 -6.91 -3.60 -7.32
N THR A 79 -6.50 -3.40 -8.56
CA THR A 79 -7.44 -3.15 -9.67
C THR A 79 -7.49 -4.42 -10.51
N GLU A 80 -8.70 -4.86 -10.87
CA GLU A 80 -8.89 -5.92 -11.88
C GLU A 80 -8.24 -5.55 -13.22
#